data_AF-A0A9P9PKU2-F1
#
_entry.id   AF-A0A9P9PKU2-F1
#
_cell.length_a   1.000
_cell.length_b   1.000
_cell.length_c   1.000
_cell.angle_alpha   90.00
_cell.angle_beta   90.00
_cell.angle_gamma   90.00
#
_symmetry.space_group_name_H-M   'P 1'
#
loop_
_entity.id
_entity.type
_entity.pdbx_description
1 polymer ?
#
loop_
_entity_poly.entity_id
_entity_poly.type
_entity_poly.pdbx_seq_one_letter_code
_entity_poly.pdbx_strand_id
1 'polypeptide(L)'
;MQLSYFKASRWALATPLARLALLQEVEASARETISKQPVTDISHITAWREAYKGFGAKPKKERNSLESLMRRVEGSLPGVNRLTDIYNAISIKHQIPLGGEDLESLSGFWGCD
;
A
#
# COMPACT_ATOMS: atom_id res chain seq x y z
N MET A 1 9.37 18.63 -35.61
CA MET A 1 9.09 17.24 -35.20
C MET A 1 10.37 16.60 -34.71
N GLN A 2 10.59 16.60 -33.38
CA GLN A 2 11.33 15.59 -32.60
C GLN A 2 11.34 16.08 -31.15
N LEU A 3 10.42 15.56 -30.32
CA LEU A 3 10.42 15.77 -28.88
C LEU A 3 11.61 15.02 -28.29
N SER A 4 12.65 15.75 -27.90
CA SER A 4 13.78 15.21 -27.15
C SER A 4 13.36 14.97 -25.70
N TYR A 5 13.29 13.68 -25.40
CA TYR A 5 13.37 13.03 -24.10
C TYR A 5 13.76 13.95 -22.93
N PHE A 6 12.85 14.11 -21.98
CA PHE A 6 13.07 14.79 -20.71
C PHE A 6 14.37 14.30 -20.07
N LYS A 7 15.32 15.22 -20.00
CA LYS A 7 16.53 15.26 -19.17
C LYS A 7 16.30 14.45 -17.88
N ALA A 8 16.90 13.26 -17.81
CA ALA A 8 16.92 12.40 -16.63
C ALA A 8 17.44 13.23 -15.45
N SER A 9 16.50 13.77 -14.69
CA SER A 9 16.78 14.66 -13.59
C SER A 9 17.27 13.83 -12.40
N ARG A 10 18.02 14.50 -11.54
CA ARG A 10 18.61 14.15 -10.22
C ARG A 10 17.95 13.04 -9.37
N TRP A 11 16.73 12.62 -9.69
CA TRP A 11 15.91 11.59 -9.08
C TRP A 11 16.20 10.16 -9.60
N ALA A 12 16.80 10.03 -10.79
CA ALA A 12 17.03 8.73 -11.44
C ALA A 12 18.11 7.86 -10.77
N LEU A 13 18.98 8.43 -9.92
CA LEU A 13 20.12 7.73 -9.32
C LEU A 13 19.99 7.51 -7.80
N ALA A 14 19.02 8.13 -7.13
CA ALA A 14 18.77 7.95 -5.68
C ALA A 14 17.82 6.79 -5.34
N THR A 15 17.42 5.99 -6.32
CA THR A 15 16.08 5.39 -6.35
C THR A 15 15.96 3.92 -5.88
N PRO A 16 16.96 3.03 -6.02
CA PRO A 16 16.84 1.64 -5.53
C PRO A 16 17.12 1.50 -4.03
N LEU A 17 18.24 2.03 -3.53
CA LEU A 17 18.66 1.85 -2.13
C LEU A 17 17.72 2.57 -1.15
N ALA A 18 17.32 3.80 -1.47
CA ALA A 18 16.38 4.55 -0.63
C ALA A 18 15.02 3.84 -0.54
N ARG A 19 14.54 3.24 -1.64
CA ARG A 19 13.31 2.44 -1.65
C ARG A 19 13.44 1.19 -0.78
N LEU A 20 14.55 0.47 -0.88
CA LEU A 20 14.79 -0.72 -0.05
C LEU A 20 14.88 -0.36 1.43
N ALA A 21 15.58 0.73 1.76
CA ALA A 21 15.66 1.23 3.13
C ALA A 21 14.26 1.59 3.69
N LEU A 22 13.44 2.27 2.89
CA LEU A 22 12.05 2.56 3.26
C LEU A 22 11.24 1.29 3.53
N LEU A 23 11.34 0.28 2.65
CA LEU A 23 10.63 -0.99 2.83
C LEU A 23 11.08 -1.73 4.09
N GLN A 24 12.38 -1.73 4.38
CA GLN A 24 12.94 -2.33 5.59
C GLN A 24 12.48 -1.60 6.86
N GLU A 25 12.44 -0.26 6.84
CA GLU A 25 11.95 0.56 7.96
C GLU A 25 10.49 0.24 8.27
N VAL A 26 9.62 0.25 7.26
CA VAL A 26 8.19 -0.02 7.47
C VAL A 26 7.92 -1.48 7.82
N GLU A 27 8.70 -2.42 7.29
CA GLU A 27 8.62 -3.83 7.67
C GLU A 27 9.01 -4.03 9.13
N ALA A 28 10.07 -3.39 9.61
CA ALA A 28 10.48 -3.45 11.01
C ALA A 28 9.41 -2.86 11.94
N SER A 29 8.86 -1.69 11.61
CA SER A 29 7.78 -1.06 12.37
C SER A 29 6.50 -1.92 12.40
N ALA A 30 6.15 -2.53 11.27
CA ALA A 30 5.02 -3.43 11.20
C ALA A 30 5.26 -4.71 12.01
N ARG A 31 6.48 -5.29 11.98
CA ARG A 31 6.85 -6.46 12.81
C ARG A 31 6.71 -6.15 14.29
N GLU A 32 7.16 -4.98 14.72
CA GLU A 32 7.00 -4.52 16.10
C GLU A 32 5.53 -4.38 16.50
N THR A 33 4.67 -3.95 15.57
CA THR A 33 3.24 -3.80 15.82
C THR A 33 2.57 -5.16 15.99
N ILE A 34 2.83 -6.10 15.07
CA ILE A 34 2.20 -7.44 15.09
C ILE A 34 2.78 -8.35 16.19
N SER A 35 3.97 -8.06 16.71
CA SER A 35 4.52 -8.80 17.85
C SER A 35 3.82 -8.46 19.17
N LYS A 36 3.21 -7.27 19.27
CA LYS A 36 2.47 -6.81 20.44
C LYS A 36 1.03 -7.34 20.47
N GLN A 37 0.45 -7.61 19.29
CA GLN A 37 -0.94 -8.01 19.17
C GLN A 37 -1.25 -8.65 17.81
N PRO A 38 -2.27 -9.52 17.73
CA PRO A 38 -2.75 -10.03 16.46
C PRO A 38 -3.12 -8.91 15.49
N VAL A 39 -2.88 -9.12 14.20
CA VAL A 39 -3.26 -8.17 13.13
C VAL A 39 -4.74 -7.80 13.19
N THR A 40 -5.60 -8.74 13.60
CA THR A 40 -7.05 -8.52 13.71
C THR A 40 -7.45 -7.55 14.81
N ASP A 41 -6.56 -7.29 15.76
CA ASP A 41 -6.84 -6.52 16.98
C ASP A 41 -6.26 -5.10 16.86
N ILE A 42 -5.58 -4.79 15.75
CA ILE A 42 -5.11 -3.44 15.42
C ILE A 42 -6.33 -2.56 15.20
N SER A 43 -6.46 -1.49 16.00
CA SER A 43 -7.62 -0.60 16.03
C SER A 43 -8.00 -0.07 14.64
N HIS A 44 -7.01 0.38 13.85
CA HIS A 44 -7.21 0.84 12.49
C HIS A 44 -7.71 -0.27 11.56
N ILE A 45 -7.19 -1.50 11.68
CA ILE A 45 -7.67 -2.62 10.86
C ILE A 45 -9.13 -2.94 11.17
N THR A 46 -9.50 -2.94 12.45
CA THR A 46 -10.91 -3.10 12.87
C THR A 46 -11.79 -1.99 12.29
N ALA A 47 -11.37 -0.73 12.37
CA ALA A 47 -12.11 0.39 11.79
C ALA A 47 -12.30 0.23 10.27
N TRP A 48 -11.24 -0.16 9.54
CA TRP A 48 -11.34 -0.38 8.10
C TRP A 48 -12.18 -1.59 7.73
N ARG A 49 -12.21 -2.65 8.56
CA ARG A 49 -13.15 -3.76 8.35
C ARG A 49 -14.60 -3.30 8.44
N GLU A 50 -14.94 -2.46 9.42
CA GLU A 50 -16.29 -1.91 9.52
C GLU A 50 -16.63 -0.99 8.34
N ALA A 51 -15.71 -0.12 7.92
CA ALA A 51 -15.90 0.71 6.73
C ALA A 51 -16.14 -0.13 5.47
N TYR A 52 -15.35 -1.18 5.25
CA TYR A 52 -15.49 -2.09 4.11
C TYR A 52 -16.80 -2.90 4.15
N LYS A 53 -17.29 -3.29 5.33
CA LYS A 53 -18.63 -3.88 5.47
C LYS A 53 -19.72 -2.92 5.00
N GLY A 54 -19.56 -1.61 5.24
CA GLY A 54 -20.48 -0.57 4.72
C GLY A 54 -20.57 -0.57 3.19
N PHE A 55 -19.50 -0.97 2.50
CA PHE A 55 -19.46 -1.17 1.04
C PHE A 55 -19.90 -2.57 0.59
N GLY A 56 -20.44 -3.41 1.49
CA GLY A 56 -20.88 -4.77 1.20
C GLY A 56 -19.78 -5.83 1.20
N ALA A 57 -18.54 -5.47 1.55
CA ALA A 57 -17.44 -6.41 1.59
C ALA A 57 -17.64 -7.45 2.71
N LYS A 58 -17.20 -8.69 2.45
CA LYS A 58 -17.22 -9.77 3.46
C LYS A 58 -15.83 -9.89 4.08
N PRO A 59 -15.57 -9.48 5.34
CA PRO A 59 -14.21 -9.38 5.89
C PRO A 59 -13.41 -10.69 5.90
N LYS A 60 -14.09 -11.84 5.92
CA LYS A 60 -13.44 -13.16 5.83
C LYS A 60 -12.94 -13.49 4.42
N LYS A 61 -13.54 -12.90 3.38
CA LYS A 61 -13.26 -13.14 1.96
C LYS A 61 -12.48 -12.00 1.31
N GLU A 62 -12.80 -10.76 1.67
CA GLU A 62 -12.29 -9.53 1.08
C GLU A 62 -11.64 -8.68 2.16
N ARG A 63 -10.32 -8.78 2.26
CA ARG A 63 -9.51 -7.99 3.20
C ARG A 63 -9.07 -6.70 2.52
N ASN A 64 -9.03 -5.61 3.27
CA ASN A 64 -8.43 -4.37 2.77
C ASN A 64 -6.91 -4.53 2.58
N SER A 65 -6.30 -3.62 1.83
CA SER A 65 -4.87 -3.67 1.48
C SER A 65 -3.98 -3.59 2.71
N LEU A 66 -4.29 -2.74 3.69
CA LEU A 66 -3.54 -2.61 4.94
C LEU A 66 -3.49 -3.94 5.71
N GLU A 67 -4.63 -4.60 5.93
CA GLU A 67 -4.67 -5.89 6.64
C GLU A 67 -3.85 -6.95 5.89
N SER A 68 -3.96 -6.96 4.56
CA SER A 68 -3.21 -7.89 3.72
C SER A 68 -1.70 -7.66 3.81
N LEU A 69 -1.26 -6.40 3.88
CA LEU A 69 0.14 -6.03 4.06
C LEU A 69 0.66 -6.44 5.44
N MET A 70 -0.06 -6.09 6.51
CA MET A 70 0.35 -6.38 7.89
C MET A 70 0.51 -7.89 8.16
N ARG A 71 -0.27 -8.75 7.48
CA ARG A 71 -0.09 -10.21 7.55
C ARG A 71 1.13 -10.72 6.79
N ARG A 72 1.53 -10.07 5.69
CA ARG A 72 2.69 -10.49 4.88
C ARG A 72 4.01 -10.20 5.56
N VAL A 73 4.04 -9.24 6.47
CA VAL A 73 5.22 -8.80 7.23
C VAL A 73 5.84 -9.92 8.09
N GLU A 74 5.07 -10.96 8.45
CA GLU A 74 5.60 -12.18 9.09
C GLU A 74 6.68 -12.86 8.24
N GLY A 75 6.58 -12.75 6.91
CA GLY A 75 7.63 -13.14 5.98
C GLY A 75 8.46 -11.93 5.55
N SER A 76 8.04 -11.31 4.45
CA SER A 76 8.64 -10.08 3.90
C SER A 76 7.60 -9.30 3.10
N LEU A 77 7.78 -7.98 3.02
CA LEU A 77 6.98 -7.17 2.11
C LEU A 77 7.49 -7.38 0.66
N PRO A 78 6.61 -7.77 -0.28
CA PRO A 78 7.02 -7.92 -1.66
C PRO A 78 7.32 -6.55 -2.25
N GLY A 79 8.53 -6.37 -2.79
CA GLY A 79 8.82 -5.21 -3.63
C GLY A 79 8.18 -5.41 -5.00
N VAL A 80 7.11 -4.69 -5.33
CA VAL A 80 6.34 -4.88 -6.56
C VAL A 80 6.86 -3.96 -7.67
N ASN A 81 6.70 -2.66 -7.47
CA ASN A 81 7.26 -1.61 -8.33
C ASN A 81 7.44 -0.34 -7.47
N ARG A 82 8.07 0.70 -8.01
CA ARG A 82 8.40 1.91 -7.22
C ARG A 82 7.16 2.59 -6.63
N LEU A 83 6.09 2.71 -7.42
CA LEU A 83 4.89 3.45 -7.03
C LEU A 83 4.07 2.65 -6.00
N THR A 84 3.82 1.38 -6.30
CA THR A 84 3.11 0.46 -5.40
C THR A 84 3.81 0.34 -4.05
N ASP A 85 5.13 0.34 -4.03
CA ASP A 85 5.88 0.21 -2.77
C ASP A 85 5.82 1.45 -1.91
N ILE A 86 5.79 2.64 -2.53
CA ILE A 86 5.55 3.90 -1.80
C ILE A 86 4.14 3.87 -1.20
N TYR A 87 3.12 3.48 -1.97
CA TYR A 87 1.76 3.37 -1.45
C TYR A 87 1.62 2.35 -0.32
N ASN A 88 2.28 1.20 -0.43
CA ASN A 88 2.30 0.17 0.61
C ASN A 88 3.02 0.67 1.88
N ALA A 89 4.15 1.35 1.72
CA ALA A 89 4.88 1.93 2.85
C ALA A 89 4.06 3.01 3.56
N ILE A 90 3.41 3.90 2.81
CA ILE A 90 2.48 4.91 3.36
C ILE A 90 1.31 4.23 4.07
N SER A 91 0.74 3.18 3.47
CA SER A 91 -0.38 2.42 4.04
C SER A 91 -0.02 1.87 5.42
N ILE A 92 1.15 1.23 5.54
CA ILE A 92 1.65 0.68 6.81
C ILE A 92 1.95 1.81 7.80
N LYS A 93 2.70 2.83 7.38
CA LYS A 93 3.13 3.93 8.27
C LYS A 93 1.96 4.70 8.87
N HIS A 94 0.91 4.92 8.09
CA HIS A 94 -0.25 5.71 8.49
C HIS A 94 -1.48 4.87 8.82
N GLN A 95 -1.38 3.55 8.75
CA GLN A 95 -2.47 2.60 9.04
C GLN A 95 -3.74 2.91 8.21
N ILE A 96 -3.55 3.16 6.92
CA ILE A 96 -4.62 3.42 5.94
C ILE A 96 -4.53 2.45 4.75
N PRO A 97 -5.64 1.96 4.18
CA PRO A 97 -5.64 1.15 2.98
C PRO A 97 -5.56 2.06 1.75
N LEU A 98 -4.34 2.35 1.29
CA LEU A 98 -4.13 3.11 0.07
C LEU A 98 -3.97 2.16 -1.13
N GLY A 99 -4.45 2.61 -2.30
CA GLY A 99 -4.27 1.95 -3.58
C GLY A 99 -4.12 2.99 -4.68
N GLY A 100 -3.53 2.60 -5.81
CA GLY A 100 -3.40 3.43 -6.99
C GLY A 100 -3.80 2.61 -8.21
N GLU A 101 -4.62 3.19 -9.07
CA GLU A 101 -5.11 2.57 -10.30
C GLU A 101 -4.62 3.38 -11.51
N ASP A 102 -4.43 2.71 -12.64
CA ASP A 102 -4.12 3.37 -13.91
C ASP A 102 -5.40 3.99 -14.47
N LEU A 103 -5.48 5.32 -14.45
CA LEU A 103 -6.64 6.08 -14.93
C LEU A 103 -6.95 5.83 -16.41
N GLU A 104 -5.94 5.58 -17.24
CA GLU A 104 -6.15 5.30 -18.67
C GLU A 104 -6.77 3.91 -18.90
N SER A 105 -6.57 2.99 -17.94
CA SER A 105 -7.18 1.66 -17.94
C SER A 105 -8.62 1.65 -17.40
N LEU A 106 -9.05 2.72 -16.71
CA LEU A 106 -10.40 2.86 -16.20
C LEU A 106 -11.38 3.14 -17.34
N SER A 107 -11.94 2.07 -17.91
CA SER A 107 -13.03 2.15 -18.89
C SER A 107 -14.38 2.04 -18.18
N GLY A 108 -15.07 3.17 -17.99
CA GLY A 108 -16.40 3.23 -17.37
C GLY A 108 -16.82 4.64 -16.95
N PHE A 109 -18.13 4.89 -16.86
CA PHE A 109 -18.68 6.14 -16.33
C PHE A 109 -18.79 6.05 -14.81
N TRP A 110 -17.97 6.80 -14.07
CA TRP A 110 -18.04 6.92 -12.61
C TRP A 110 -19.10 7.95 -12.16
N GLY A 111 -20.19 8.08 -12.92
CA GLY A 111 -21.32 8.90 -12.50
C GLY A 111 -22.17 8.17 -11.48
N CYS A 112 -22.35 8.78 -10.31
CA CYS A 112 -23.49 8.47 -9.47
C CYS A 112 -24.74 9.05 -10.17
N ASP A 113 -25.63 8.17 -10.63
CA ASP A 113 -27.06 8.50 -10.77
C ASP A 113 -27.75 8.28 -9.42
#